data_AF-A0A945YWT0-F1
#
_entry.id   AF-A0A945YWT0-F1
#
_cell.length_a   1.000
_cell.length_b   1.000
_cell.length_c   1.000
_cell.angle_alpha   90.00
_cell.angle_beta   90.00
_cell.angle_gamma   90.00
#
_symmetry.space_group_name_H-M   'P 1'
#
loop_
_entity.id
_entity.type
_entity.pdbx_description
1 polymer ?
#
loop_
_entity_poly.entity_id
_entity_poly.type
_entity_poly.pdbx_seq_one_letter_code
_entity_poly.pdbx_strand_id
1 'polypeptide(L)'
;MLHIFVDADACPVKPEVYRVASRYHLDVTLVANSWMRVPNEPWIVLEVVEGGFDVADDWIVEHVQPYDIVVTADILLASRCLKGGARVIGTTG
;
A
#
# COMPACT_ATOMS: atom_id res chain seq x y z
N MET A 1 0.42 1.68 -15.17
CA MET A 1 -0.95 2.10 -14.79
C MET A 1 -0.86 2.54 -13.35
N LEU A 2 -1.50 3.63 -12.94
CA LEU A 2 -1.36 4.16 -11.59
C LEU A 2 -2.03 3.21 -10.57
N HIS A 3 -1.27 2.71 -9.61
CA HIS A 3 -1.73 1.79 -8.56
C HIS A 3 -1.50 2.35 -7.16
N ILE A 4 -2.33 1.96 -6.19
CA ILE A 4 -2.14 2.33 -4.78
C ILE A 4 -1.71 1.10 -3.97
N PHE A 5 -0.55 1.17 -3.33
CA PHE A 5 -0.08 0.21 -2.35
C PHE A 5 -0.27 0.76 -0.94
N VAL A 6 -0.74 -0.07 -0.02
CA VAL A 6 -0.91 0.30 1.39
C VAL A 6 -0.13 -0.68 2.25
N ASP A 7 0.81 -0.18 3.04
CA ASP A 7 1.36 -0.90 4.19
C ASP A 7 0.24 -1.01 5.25
N ALA A 8 -0.34 -2.20 5.40
CA ALA A 8 -1.66 -2.36 6.00
C ALA A 8 -1.65 -2.73 7.48
N ASP A 9 -0.52 -3.21 8.03
CA ASP A 9 -0.42 -3.77 9.39
C ASP A 9 -0.81 -2.76 10.49
N ALA A 10 -0.51 -1.47 10.28
CA ALA A 10 -0.86 -0.40 11.22
C ALA A 10 -1.50 0.83 10.58
N CYS A 11 -1.89 0.78 9.29
CA CYS A 11 -2.43 1.95 8.60
C CYS A 11 -3.85 2.33 9.12
N PRO A 12 -4.04 3.52 9.72
CA PRO A 12 -5.33 3.95 10.25
C PRO A 12 -6.24 4.55 9.16
N VAL A 13 -5.70 4.87 7.98
CA VAL A 13 -6.40 5.60 6.91
C VAL A 13 -6.86 4.72 5.73
N LYS A 14 -6.99 3.40 5.96
CA LYS A 14 -7.51 2.45 4.95
C LYS A 14 -8.88 2.89 4.37
N PRO A 15 -9.87 3.35 5.19
CA PRO A 15 -11.15 3.83 4.67
C PRO A 15 -11.03 5.03 3.72
N GLU A 16 -10.12 5.95 4.01
CA GLU A 16 -9.82 7.11 3.18
C GLU A 16 -9.23 6.69 1.85
N VAL A 17 -8.31 5.72 1.86
CA VAL A 17 -7.73 5.14 0.64
C VAL A 17 -8.83 4.58 -0.25
N TYR A 18 -9.74 3.75 0.29
CA TYR A 18 -10.84 3.17 -0.49
C TYR A 18 -11.74 4.25 -1.11
N ARG A 19 -12.10 5.27 -0.33
CA ARG A 19 -12.96 6.36 -0.79
C ARG A 19 -12.32 7.16 -1.92
N VAL A 20 -11.01 7.40 -1.85
CA VAL A 20 -10.26 8.14 -2.88
C VAL A 20 -10.05 7.25 -4.10
N ALA A 21 -9.57 6.02 -3.93
CA ALA A 21 -9.35 5.07 -5.01
C ALA A 21 -10.62 4.83 -5.84
N SER A 22 -11.76 4.63 -5.16
CA SER A 22 -13.07 4.48 -5.82
C SER A 22 -13.45 5.69 -6.68
N ARG A 23 -13.17 6.92 -6.23
CA ARG A 23 -13.47 8.15 -7.00
C ARG A 23 -12.67 8.22 -8.30
N TYR A 24 -11.43 7.72 -8.28
CA TYR A 24 -10.51 7.78 -9.40
C TYR A 24 -10.44 6.48 -10.20
N HIS A 25 -11.22 5.45 -9.84
CA HIS A 25 -11.19 4.12 -10.44
C HIS A 25 -9.78 3.51 -10.44
N LEU A 26 -9.10 3.60 -9.30
CA LEU A 26 -7.75 3.05 -9.10
C LEU A 26 -7.83 1.73 -8.33
N ASP A 27 -6.97 0.80 -8.72
CA ASP A 27 -6.77 -0.44 -7.99
C ASP A 27 -5.92 -0.21 -6.73
N VAL A 28 -6.22 -0.98 -5.68
CA VAL A 28 -5.57 -0.91 -4.37
C VAL A 28 -5.10 -2.29 -3.96
N THR A 29 -3.82 -2.39 -3.59
CA THR A 29 -3.26 -3.56 -2.92
C THR A 29 -2.86 -3.20 -1.50
N LEU A 30 -3.50 -3.86 -0.53
CA LEU A 30 -3.09 -3.82 0.87
C LEU A 30 -2.09 -4.95 1.09
N VAL A 31 -0.94 -4.64 1.66
CA VAL A 31 0.10 -5.62 1.97
C VAL A 31 0.25 -5.68 3.48
N ALA A 32 0.13 -6.87 4.06
CA ALA A 32 0.21 -7.06 5.50
C ALA A 32 0.87 -8.40 5.85
N ASN A 33 1.49 -8.44 7.03
CA ASN A 33 2.07 -9.66 7.61
C ASN A 33 0.99 -10.59 8.21
N SER A 34 -0.26 -10.15 8.27
CA SER A 34 -1.37 -10.94 8.78
C SER A 34 -2.67 -10.67 8.03
N TRP A 35 -3.52 -11.69 7.98
CA TRP A 35 -4.84 -11.54 7.36
C TRP A 35 -5.70 -10.51 8.11
N MET A 36 -6.41 -9.69 7.34
CA MET A 36 -7.41 -8.77 7.86
C MET A 36 -8.62 -8.69 6.93
N ARG A 37 -9.74 -8.20 7.48
CA ARG A 37 -10.93 -8.00 6.67
C ARG A 37 -10.77 -6.73 5.82
N VAL A 38 -10.91 -6.88 4.51
CA VAL A 38 -11.00 -5.78 3.54
C VAL A 38 -12.37 -5.79 2.83
N PRO A 39 -12.82 -4.69 2.21
CA PRO A 39 -14.04 -4.70 1.42
C PRO A 39 -13.94 -5.70 0.26
N ASN A 40 -15.05 -6.37 -0.05
CA ASN A 40 -15.12 -7.36 -1.13
C ASN A 40 -15.43 -6.67 -2.47
N GLU A 41 -14.44 -5.98 -3.01
CA GLU A 41 -14.53 -5.23 -4.27
C GLU A 41 -13.44 -5.73 -5.23
N PRO A 42 -13.70 -5.81 -6.55
CA PRO A 42 -12.75 -6.40 -7.50
C PRO A 42 -11.45 -5.59 -7.69
N TRP A 43 -11.46 -4.30 -7.31
CA TRP A 43 -10.32 -3.39 -7.39
C TRP A 43 -9.55 -3.29 -6.07
N ILE A 44 -9.91 -4.08 -5.05
CA ILE A 44 -9.23 -4.15 -3.77
C ILE A 44 -8.67 -5.56 -3.58
N VAL A 45 -7.36 -5.64 -3.39
CA VAL A 45 -6.64 -6.89 -3.11
C VAL A 45 -5.96 -6.79 -1.76
N LEU A 46 -6.06 -7.85 -0.96
CA LEU A 46 -5.22 -8.05 0.22
C LEU A 46 -4.15 -9.09 -0.11
N GLU A 47 -2.90 -8.66 -0.14
CA GLU A 47 -1.72 -9.52 -0.17
C GLU A 47 -1.27 -9.78 1.26
N VAL A 48 -1.32 -11.05 1.68
CA VAL A 48 -0.81 -11.47 2.99
C VAL A 48 0.53 -12.15 2.76
N VAL A 49 1.59 -11.53 3.27
CA VAL A 49 2.94 -12.07 3.14
C VAL A 49 3.34 -12.85 4.39
N GLU A 50 3.97 -14.00 4.19
CA GLU A 50 4.51 -14.83 5.27
C GLU A 50 6.02 -14.57 5.40
N GLY A 51 6.53 -14.29 6.60
CA GLY A 51 7.99 -14.32 6.82
C GLY A 51 8.64 -13.38 7.85
N GLY A 52 7.88 -12.73 8.74
CA GLY A 52 8.46 -11.93 9.82
C GLY A 52 8.55 -10.44 9.50
N PHE A 53 9.31 -9.69 10.30
CA PHE A 53 9.44 -8.25 10.14
C PHE A 53 10.02 -7.90 8.75
N ASP A 54 9.56 -6.79 8.16
CA ASP A 54 10.01 -6.19 6.90
C ASP A 54 9.62 -6.92 5.59
N VAL A 55 8.95 -8.09 5.64
CA VAL A 55 8.56 -8.80 4.41
C VAL A 55 7.51 -8.03 3.59
N ALA A 56 6.57 -7.36 4.26
CA ALA A 56 5.59 -6.51 3.59
C ALA A 56 6.27 -5.34 2.85
N ASP A 57 7.27 -4.73 3.47
CA ASP A 57 8.05 -3.64 2.90
C ASP A 57 8.81 -4.10 1.65
N ASP A 58 9.49 -5.25 1.74
CA ASP A 58 10.21 -5.84 0.62
C ASP A 58 9.27 -6.13 -0.54
N TRP A 59 8.12 -6.73 -0.26
CA TRP A 59 7.12 -7.02 -1.28
C TRP A 59 6.63 -5.75 -1.97
N ILE A 60 6.30 -4.70 -1.22
CA ILE A 60 5.87 -3.41 -1.80
C ILE A 60 6.97 -2.84 -2.71
N VAL A 61 8.22 -2.84 -2.25
CA VAL A 61 9.34 -2.28 -3.01
C VAL A 61 9.62 -3.04 -4.30
N GLU A 62 9.41 -4.36 -4.30
CA GLU A 62 9.59 -5.20 -5.48
C GLU A 62 8.48 -5.02 -6.53
N HIS A 63 7.26 -4.69 -6.10
CA HIS A 63 6.09 -4.60 -6.99
C HIS A 63 5.78 -3.18 -7.45
N VAL A 64 6.16 -2.16 -6.68
CA VAL A 64 5.88 -0.76 -6.99
C VAL A 64 6.56 -0.32 -8.29
N GLN A 65 5.82 0.39 -9.14
CA GLN A 65 6.34 0.98 -10.36
C GLN A 65 6.48 2.50 -10.23
N PRO A 66 7.25 3.16 -11.12
CA PRO A 66 7.30 4.61 -11.16
C PRO A 66 5.89 5.21 -11.25
N TYR A 67 5.67 6.29 -10.49
CA TYR A 67 4.40 7.02 -10.34
C TYR A 67 3.31 6.35 -9.49
N ASP A 68 3.45 5.09 -9.08
CA ASP A 68 2.51 4.48 -8.13
C ASP A 68 2.50 5.22 -6.79
N ILE A 69 1.42 5.06 -6.03
CA ILE A 69 1.24 5.71 -4.73
C ILE A 69 1.41 4.66 -3.64
N VAL A 70 2.30 4.92 -2.69
CA VAL A 70 2.50 4.10 -1.50
C VAL A 70 2.01 4.87 -0.27
N VAL A 71 1.12 4.26 0.49
CA VAL A 71 0.64 4.77 1.78
C VAL A 71 1.37 4.02 2.88
N THR A 72 2.27 4.71 3.57
CA THR A 72 3.02 4.15 4.70
C THR A 72 3.43 5.25 5.67
N ALA A 73 3.53 4.89 6.96
CA ALA A 73 4.16 5.73 7.97
C ALA A 73 5.64 5.35 8.22
N ASP A 74 6.12 4.27 7.59
CA ASP A 74 7.49 3.81 7.71
C ASP A 74 8.42 4.64 6.81
N ILE A 75 9.40 5.30 7.44
CA ILE A 75 10.36 6.20 6.76
C ILE A 75 11.34 5.40 5.88
N LEU A 76 11.71 4.18 6.28
CA LEU A 76 12.61 3.34 5.51
C LEU A 76 11.92 2.79 4.27
N LEU A 77 10.69 2.29 4.39
CA LEU A 77 9.87 1.90 3.24
C LEU A 77 9.66 3.08 2.31
N ALA A 78 9.26 4.23 2.84
CA ALA A 78 9.07 5.46 2.06
C ALA A 78 10.31 5.82 1.24
N SER A 79 11.48 5.80 1.87
CA SER A 79 12.77 6.08 1.21
C SER A 79 13.05 5.13 0.04
N ARG A 80 12.76 3.83 0.21
CA ARG A 80 12.96 2.81 -0.83
C ARG A 80 12.00 3.02 -2.00
N CYS A 81 10.71 3.26 -1.73
CA CYS A 81 9.71 3.51 -2.76
C CYS A 81 9.99 4.79 -3.56
N LEU A 82 10.43 5.87 -2.89
CA LEU A 82 10.83 7.11 -3.56
C LEU A 82 12.02 6.90 -4.51
N LYS A 83 13.01 6.07 -4.14
CA LYS A 83 14.13 5.70 -5.03
C LYS A 83 13.66 4.90 -6.24
N GLY A 84 12.58 4.13 -6.11
CA GLY A 84 11.91 3.43 -7.22
C GLY A 84 11.07 4.35 -8.13
N GLY A 85 10.95 5.64 -7.81
CA GLY A 85 10.15 6.60 -8.59
C GLY A 85 8.68 6.64 -8.22
N ALA A 86 8.26 5.94 -7.16
CA ALA A 86 6.92 6.02 -6.62
C ALA A 86 6.68 7.37 -5.91
N ARG A 87 5.42 7.65 -5.61
CA ARG A 87 4.97 8.70 -4.71
C ARG A 87 4.63 8.08 -3.36
N VAL A 88 5.01 8.74 -2.28
CA VAL A 88 4.73 8.25 -0.93
C VAL A 88 3.95 9.31 -0.18
N ILE A 89 2.94 8.87 0.57
CA ILE A 89 2.14 9.73 1.44
C ILE A 89 1.98 9.09 2.82
N GLY A 90 2.08 9.92 3.85
CA GLY A 90 1.88 9.50 5.23
C GLY A 90 0.41 9.42 5.62
N THR A 91 0.15 8.95 6.84
CA THR A 91 -1.21 8.81 7.37
C THR A 91 -1.84 10.15 7.77
N THR A 92 -1.05 11.24 7.81
CA THR A 92 -1.49 12.59 8.19
C THR A 92 -1.45 13.60 7.03
N GLY A 93 -1.12 13.17 5.82
CA GLY A 93 -0.82 14.05 4.68
C GLY A 93 0.68 14.26 4.52
#